data_AF-A0A7S2EGN8-F1
#
_entry.id   AF-A0A7S2EGN8-F1
#
_cell.length_a   1.000
_cell.length_b   1.000
_cell.length_c   1.000
_cell.angle_alpha   90.00
_cell.angle_beta   90.00
_cell.angle_gamma   90.00
#
_symmetry.space_group_name_H-M   'P 1'
#
loop_
_entity.id
_entity.type
_entity.pdbx_description
1 polymer ?
#
loop_
_entity_poly.entity_id
_entity_poly.type
_entity_poly.pdbx_seq_one_letter_code
_entity_poly.pdbx_strand_id
1 'polypeptide(L)'
;MDKFCIERGTLLDNPSVKTLRNPERHSVHCLVDVGRCVNSGFEILFDPPPGQELYQRAWTLDEDGADAMLTLARATGRRGSCSTCNDELAISLRNGFRATIFGDVADMGDSSNPATLTNVVAMSTDVGCEQFLVDNNITMEQMLPPMVNSTGVETFLNDARVHGTLMVVSWGFLLPTGAIIARFGKHRPNALWYKLHRAIQVIGLIIALIGFGKALRSFDAFSQKGYDAYTHACLGITTMAIAIFNPLNAVLRPHKPKNGEKKSTARFAWEIIHKTSGWSGCFLALVTISYGTTLIPNNEGDQRNFRLGYGLGCGLWLVLLAVGLIVDGKKNPAQEETLPTESQIIVGGVGDKSYRDNEIDDSIDHN
;
A
#
# COMPACT_ATOMS: atom_id res chain seq x y z
N MET A 1 -14.18 -11.58 -19.09
CA MET A 1 -13.81 -11.42 -17.66
C MET A 1 -12.80 -10.30 -17.56
N ASP A 2 -12.85 -9.44 -16.54
CA ASP A 2 -11.84 -8.40 -16.37
C ASP A 2 -10.51 -8.97 -15.86
N LYS A 3 -9.39 -8.37 -16.30
CA LYS A 3 -8.05 -8.82 -15.88
C LYS A 3 -7.83 -8.65 -14.38
N PHE A 4 -8.40 -7.62 -13.76
CA PHE A 4 -8.24 -7.38 -12.33
C PHE A 4 -8.77 -8.55 -11.47
N CYS A 5 -9.98 -9.05 -11.74
CA CYS A 5 -10.51 -10.22 -11.04
C CYS A 5 -9.71 -11.49 -11.36
N ILE A 6 -9.15 -11.61 -12.57
CA ILE A 6 -8.25 -12.72 -12.93
C ILE A 6 -6.96 -12.64 -12.11
N GLU A 7 -6.31 -11.48 -12.04
CA GLU A 7 -5.08 -11.26 -11.28
C GLU A 7 -5.28 -11.45 -9.78
N ARG A 8 -6.42 -10.97 -9.26
CA ARG A 8 -6.80 -11.18 -7.87
C ARG A 8 -7.13 -12.65 -7.55
N GLY A 9 -7.53 -13.42 -8.55
CA GLY A 9 -7.99 -14.82 -8.47
C GLY A 9 -9.29 -15.03 -7.71
N THR A 10 -9.90 -13.96 -7.19
CA THR A 10 -11.25 -13.96 -6.64
C THR A 10 -12.02 -12.76 -7.17
N LEU A 11 -13.33 -12.91 -7.32
CA LEU A 11 -14.19 -11.86 -7.86
C LEU A 11 -14.27 -10.67 -6.90
N LEU A 12 -14.09 -9.44 -7.40
CA LEU A 12 -14.11 -8.23 -6.57
C LEU A 12 -15.45 -8.07 -5.84
N ASP A 13 -16.55 -8.30 -6.54
CA ASP A 13 -17.92 -8.25 -6.05
C ASP A 13 -18.31 -9.47 -5.19
N ASN A 14 -17.57 -10.58 -5.28
CA ASN A 14 -17.74 -11.74 -4.41
C ASN A 14 -16.39 -12.39 -4.06
N PRO A 15 -15.68 -11.90 -3.03
CA PRO A 15 -14.35 -12.37 -2.65
C PRO A 15 -14.23 -13.85 -2.28
N SER A 16 -15.35 -14.53 -2.00
CA SER A 16 -15.37 -15.96 -1.68
C SER A 16 -15.28 -16.87 -2.91
N VAL A 17 -15.49 -16.29 -4.10
CA VAL A 17 -15.55 -17.04 -5.35
C VAL A 17 -14.23 -16.92 -6.10
N LYS A 18 -13.61 -18.07 -6.42
CA LYS A 18 -12.42 -18.14 -7.28
C LYS A 18 -12.77 -17.82 -8.73
N THR A 19 -12.07 -16.86 -9.32
CA THR A 19 -12.37 -16.28 -10.64
C THR A 19 -12.46 -17.33 -11.74
N LEU A 20 -11.43 -18.19 -11.90
CA LEU A 20 -11.43 -19.21 -12.96
C LEU A 20 -12.27 -20.44 -12.65
N ARG A 21 -12.79 -20.61 -11.44
CA ARG A 21 -13.61 -21.77 -11.09
C ARG A 21 -15.10 -21.53 -11.31
N ASN A 22 -15.58 -20.32 -10.96
CA ASN A 22 -16.99 -19.95 -11.12
C ASN A 22 -17.10 -18.51 -11.68
N PRO A 23 -16.54 -18.24 -12.88
CA PRO A 23 -16.59 -16.92 -13.48
C PRO A 23 -18.02 -16.43 -13.73
N GLU A 24 -18.99 -17.35 -13.87
CA GLU A 24 -20.40 -17.03 -14.07
C GLU A 24 -21.06 -16.34 -12.87
N ARG A 25 -20.44 -16.40 -11.69
CA ARG A 25 -20.89 -15.67 -10.50
C ARG A 25 -20.53 -14.18 -10.56
N HIS A 26 -19.70 -13.75 -11.50
CA HIS A 26 -19.29 -12.37 -11.65
C HIS A 26 -20.43 -11.51 -12.21
N SER A 27 -20.70 -10.38 -11.57
CA SER A 27 -21.80 -9.50 -11.96
C SER A 27 -21.47 -8.68 -13.20
N VAL A 28 -22.51 -8.35 -13.98
CA VAL A 28 -22.40 -7.41 -15.08
C VAL A 28 -22.00 -6.02 -14.56
N HIS A 29 -22.50 -5.63 -13.38
CA HIS A 29 -22.10 -4.39 -12.71
C HIS A 29 -20.59 -4.25 -12.56
N CYS A 30 -19.94 -5.31 -12.08
CA CYS A 30 -18.50 -5.30 -11.90
C CYS A 30 -17.76 -5.20 -13.25
N LEU A 31 -18.30 -5.81 -14.31
CA LEU A 31 -17.71 -5.74 -15.65
C LEU A 31 -17.82 -4.36 -16.31
N VAL A 32 -18.89 -3.59 -16.07
CA VAL A 32 -19.19 -2.39 -16.88
C VAL A 32 -19.19 -1.06 -16.14
N ASP A 33 -19.33 -1.07 -14.81
CA ASP A 33 -19.38 0.16 -13.98
C ASP A 33 -18.16 0.30 -13.06
N VAL A 34 -17.56 -0.82 -12.63
CA VAL A 34 -16.46 -0.77 -11.67
C VAL A 34 -15.18 -0.43 -12.42
N GLY A 35 -14.77 0.84 -12.32
CA GLY A 35 -13.65 1.40 -13.08
C GLY A 35 -12.37 0.57 -13.03
N ARG A 36 -12.05 -0.08 -11.91
CA ARG A 36 -10.85 -0.95 -11.85
C ARG A 36 -10.96 -2.19 -12.73
N CYS A 37 -12.12 -2.82 -12.76
CA CYS A 37 -12.38 -3.98 -13.59
C CYS A 37 -12.37 -3.56 -15.07
N VAL A 38 -13.09 -2.48 -15.39
CA VAL A 38 -13.14 -1.90 -16.75
C VAL A 38 -11.74 -1.53 -17.26
N ASN A 39 -10.99 -0.74 -16.48
CA ASN A 39 -9.69 -0.20 -16.89
C ASN A 39 -8.57 -1.25 -16.88
N SER A 40 -8.79 -2.41 -16.25
CA SER A 40 -7.83 -3.51 -16.31
C SER A 40 -7.81 -4.21 -17.67
N GLY A 41 -8.79 -3.94 -18.53
CA GLY A 41 -9.01 -4.65 -19.77
C GLY A 41 -9.65 -6.01 -19.54
N PHE A 42 -9.88 -6.74 -20.63
CA PHE A 42 -10.69 -7.95 -20.61
C PHE A 42 -10.01 -9.12 -21.29
N GLU A 43 -10.32 -10.30 -20.77
CA GLU A 43 -9.96 -11.57 -21.36
C GLU A 43 -11.19 -12.45 -21.60
N ILE A 44 -11.13 -13.21 -22.69
CA ILE A 44 -12.10 -14.25 -23.04
C ILE A 44 -11.68 -15.54 -22.33
N LEU A 45 -12.62 -16.08 -21.56
CA LEU A 45 -12.47 -17.36 -20.91
C LEU A 45 -13.22 -18.44 -21.69
N PHE A 46 -12.62 -19.61 -21.83
CA PHE A 46 -13.27 -20.81 -22.36
C PHE A 46 -13.68 -21.74 -21.24
N ASP A 47 -14.76 -22.49 -21.50
CA ASP A 47 -15.26 -23.51 -20.60
C ASP A 47 -14.15 -24.54 -20.26
N PRO A 48 -14.15 -25.10 -19.04
CA PRO A 48 -13.15 -26.08 -18.63
C PRO A 48 -13.13 -27.29 -19.59
N PRO A 49 -11.95 -27.78 -20.01
CA PRO A 49 -11.85 -29.03 -20.74
C PRO A 49 -12.46 -30.20 -19.93
N PRO A 50 -12.91 -31.28 -20.59
CA PRO A 50 -13.40 -32.47 -19.91
C PRO A 50 -12.43 -32.96 -18.82
N GLY A 51 -12.91 -33.12 -17.59
CA GLY A 51 -12.10 -33.55 -16.45
C GLY A 51 -11.32 -32.44 -15.72
N GLN A 52 -11.45 -31.18 -16.14
CA GLN A 52 -10.90 -30.01 -15.45
C GLN A 52 -12.02 -29.15 -14.85
N GLU A 53 -11.69 -28.36 -13.82
CA GLU A 53 -12.65 -27.49 -13.13
C GLU A 53 -12.43 -25.99 -13.41
N LEU A 54 -11.31 -25.64 -14.05
CA LEU A 54 -10.93 -24.24 -14.27
C LEU A 54 -11.21 -23.85 -15.71
N TYR A 55 -11.89 -22.71 -15.87
CA TYR A 55 -11.96 -21.99 -17.12
C TYR A 55 -10.56 -21.56 -17.54
N GLN A 56 -10.33 -21.56 -18.84
CA GLN A 56 -9.03 -21.26 -19.43
C GLN A 56 -9.05 -19.87 -20.08
N ARG A 57 -7.99 -19.09 -19.85
CA ARG A 57 -7.82 -17.77 -20.48
C ARG A 57 -7.27 -17.99 -21.89
N ALA A 58 -7.95 -17.47 -22.90
CA ALA A 58 -7.58 -17.68 -24.30
C ALA A 58 -7.10 -16.40 -24.97
N TRP A 59 -7.93 -15.35 -24.87
CA TRP A 59 -7.72 -14.11 -25.59
C TRP A 59 -7.76 -12.91 -24.66
N THR A 60 -6.92 -11.91 -24.93
CA THR A 60 -7.08 -10.54 -24.45
C THR A 60 -7.61 -9.68 -25.59
N LEU A 61 -8.39 -8.67 -25.23
CA LEU A 61 -8.88 -7.65 -26.16
C LEU A 61 -7.98 -6.41 -26.13
N ASP A 62 -7.86 -5.73 -27.26
CA ASP A 62 -7.36 -4.37 -27.35
C ASP A 62 -8.41 -3.35 -26.82
N GLU A 63 -8.08 -2.06 -26.88
CA GLU A 63 -8.97 -1.00 -26.38
C GLU A 63 -10.30 -0.97 -27.15
N ASP A 64 -10.25 -1.04 -28.49
CA ASP A 64 -11.45 -1.04 -29.33
C ASP A 64 -12.33 -2.28 -29.08
N GLY A 65 -11.73 -3.46 -28.92
CA GLY A 65 -12.44 -4.68 -28.59
C GLY A 65 -13.01 -4.71 -27.19
N ALA A 66 -12.33 -4.10 -26.22
CA ALA A 66 -12.86 -3.89 -24.88
C ALA A 66 -14.13 -3.01 -24.93
N ASP A 67 -14.13 -1.95 -25.73
CA ASP A 67 -15.29 -1.07 -25.92
C ASP A 67 -16.47 -1.79 -26.61
N ALA A 68 -16.19 -2.62 -27.62
CA ALA A 68 -17.20 -3.46 -28.25
C ALA A 68 -17.84 -4.43 -27.25
N MET A 69 -17.02 -5.09 -26.42
CA MET A 69 -17.50 -6.00 -25.37
C MET A 69 -18.33 -5.26 -24.31
N LEU A 70 -17.87 -4.10 -23.84
CA LEU A 70 -18.60 -3.27 -22.87
C LEU A 70 -19.95 -2.83 -23.40
N THR A 71 -20.03 -2.47 -24.68
CA THR A 71 -21.28 -2.09 -25.35
C THR A 71 -22.27 -3.24 -25.31
N LEU A 72 -21.84 -4.45 -25.69
CA LEU A 72 -22.68 -5.64 -25.61
C LEU A 72 -23.07 -5.98 -24.16
N ALA A 73 -22.13 -5.89 -23.21
CA ALA A 73 -22.39 -6.18 -21.81
C ALA A 73 -23.43 -5.24 -21.18
N ARG A 74 -23.43 -3.96 -21.56
CA ARG A 74 -24.45 -2.99 -21.17
C ARG A 74 -25.81 -3.29 -21.79
N ALA A 75 -25.82 -3.72 -23.06
CA ALA A 75 -27.02 -4.13 -23.79
C ALA A 75 -27.69 -5.38 -23.19
N THR A 76 -26.89 -6.36 -22.77
CA THR A 76 -27.35 -7.60 -22.14
C THR A 76 -27.70 -7.43 -20.66
N GLY A 77 -27.12 -6.42 -20.00
CA GLY A 77 -27.23 -6.24 -18.56
C GLY A 77 -28.60 -5.76 -18.10
N ARG A 78 -29.04 -6.28 -16.94
CA ARG A 78 -30.34 -5.97 -16.37
C ARG A 78 -30.44 -4.51 -15.93
N ARG A 79 -31.47 -3.75 -16.32
CA ARG A 79 -31.64 -2.36 -15.86
C ARG A 79 -31.75 -2.31 -14.33
N GLY A 80 -31.02 -1.37 -13.74
CA GLY A 80 -30.91 -1.23 -12.28
C GLY A 80 -30.03 -2.29 -11.60
N SER A 81 -29.46 -3.25 -12.34
CA SER A 81 -28.35 -4.09 -11.85
C SER A 81 -26.99 -3.42 -12.04
N CYS A 82 -26.87 -2.57 -13.06
CA CYS A 82 -25.74 -1.69 -13.30
C CYS A 82 -26.24 -0.30 -13.76
N SER A 83 -25.41 0.72 -13.60
CA SER A 83 -25.71 2.12 -13.88
C SER A 83 -25.78 2.42 -15.37
N THR A 84 -25.04 1.66 -16.18
CA THR A 84 -24.96 1.82 -17.64
C THR A 84 -25.76 0.77 -18.42
N CYS A 85 -26.50 -0.11 -17.74
CA CYS A 85 -27.30 -1.19 -18.33
C CYS A 85 -28.66 -0.67 -18.83
N ASN A 86 -29.10 -1.15 -19.99
CA ASN A 86 -30.27 -0.62 -20.69
C ASN A 86 -31.35 -1.66 -21.06
N ASP A 87 -31.16 -2.96 -20.78
CA ASP A 87 -32.10 -4.05 -21.14
C ASP A 87 -32.43 -4.13 -22.65
N GLU A 88 -31.51 -3.71 -23.51
CA GLU A 88 -31.77 -3.72 -24.97
C GLU A 88 -31.90 -5.14 -25.54
N LEU A 89 -31.24 -6.13 -24.94
CA LEU A 89 -31.34 -7.53 -25.33
C LEU A 89 -32.29 -8.31 -24.40
N ALA A 90 -32.99 -9.29 -24.97
CA ALA A 90 -33.98 -10.10 -24.25
C ALA A 90 -33.41 -10.90 -23.06
N ILE A 91 -32.08 -11.09 -23.00
CA ILE A 91 -31.39 -11.98 -22.07
C ILE A 91 -31.18 -11.36 -20.66
N SER A 92 -31.34 -10.02 -20.49
CA SER A 92 -31.38 -9.28 -19.20
C SER A 92 -30.65 -9.95 -18.01
N LEU A 93 -29.31 -9.90 -18.00
CA LEU A 93 -28.46 -10.59 -17.02
C LEU A 93 -28.05 -9.73 -15.83
N ARG A 94 -27.93 -10.36 -14.65
CA ARG A 94 -27.24 -9.77 -13.48
C ARG A 94 -25.79 -10.24 -13.35
N ASN A 95 -25.53 -11.49 -13.73
CA ASN A 95 -24.25 -12.18 -13.60
C ASN A 95 -24.05 -13.12 -14.77
N GLY A 96 -22.81 -13.57 -14.98
CA GLY A 96 -22.50 -14.63 -15.95
C GLY A 96 -22.59 -14.19 -17.40
N PHE A 97 -22.10 -12.99 -17.68
CA PHE A 97 -22.00 -12.48 -19.04
C PHE A 97 -21.21 -13.43 -19.94
N ARG A 98 -21.80 -13.76 -21.08
CA ARG A 98 -21.22 -14.54 -22.17
C ARG A 98 -21.47 -13.80 -23.48
N ALA A 99 -20.58 -13.99 -24.45
CA ALA A 99 -20.65 -13.35 -25.75
C ALA A 99 -19.97 -14.23 -26.81
N THR A 100 -20.40 -14.08 -28.05
CA THR A 100 -19.68 -14.57 -29.23
C THR A 100 -18.79 -13.45 -29.75
N ILE A 101 -17.51 -13.73 -29.97
CA ILE A 101 -16.53 -12.73 -30.37
C ILE A 101 -15.89 -13.14 -31.70
N PHE A 102 -15.89 -12.21 -32.66
CA PHE A 102 -15.09 -12.30 -33.88
C PHE A 102 -14.00 -11.23 -33.85
N GLY A 103 -12.85 -11.50 -34.43
CA GLY A 103 -11.74 -10.54 -34.50
C GLY A 103 -10.54 -11.11 -35.23
N ASP A 104 -9.58 -10.24 -35.51
CA ASP A 104 -8.31 -10.60 -36.14
C ASP A 104 -7.28 -10.94 -35.07
N VAL A 105 -6.48 -11.98 -35.32
CA VAL A 105 -5.38 -12.36 -34.44
C VAL A 105 -4.20 -11.42 -34.65
N ALA A 106 -3.88 -10.61 -33.64
CA ALA A 106 -2.73 -9.72 -33.68
C ALA A 106 -1.47 -10.38 -33.11
N ASP A 107 -1.61 -11.20 -32.06
CA ASP A 107 -0.52 -11.90 -31.40
C ASP A 107 -1.02 -13.24 -30.85
N MET A 108 -0.22 -14.31 -30.99
CA MET A 108 -0.62 -15.66 -30.58
C MET A 108 -0.37 -15.96 -29.09
N GLY A 109 0.27 -15.05 -28.35
CA GLY A 109 0.58 -15.26 -26.95
C GLY A 109 1.51 -16.44 -26.69
N ASP A 110 1.49 -16.92 -25.44
CA ASP A 110 2.29 -18.04 -24.96
C ASP A 110 1.59 -18.76 -23.78
N SER A 111 2.31 -19.64 -23.08
CA SER A 111 1.77 -20.40 -21.94
C SER A 111 1.46 -19.56 -20.69
N SER A 112 1.87 -18.29 -20.67
CA SER A 112 1.70 -17.35 -19.56
C SER A 112 0.81 -16.16 -19.93
N ASN A 113 0.82 -15.76 -21.21
CA ASN A 113 0.17 -14.58 -21.76
C ASN A 113 -0.88 -15.00 -22.81
N PRO A 114 -2.16 -14.67 -22.61
CA PRO A 114 -3.20 -14.92 -23.61
C PRO A 114 -2.91 -14.24 -24.96
N ALA A 115 -3.40 -14.84 -26.03
CA ALA A 115 -3.31 -14.29 -27.38
C ALA A 115 -4.12 -12.99 -27.51
N THR A 116 -3.77 -12.09 -28.43
CA THR A 116 -4.43 -10.78 -28.59
C THR A 116 -5.32 -10.74 -29.82
N LEU A 117 -6.56 -10.28 -29.64
CA LEU A 117 -7.48 -9.96 -30.73
C LEU A 117 -7.57 -8.44 -30.96
N THR A 118 -7.69 -8.05 -32.22
CA THR A 118 -8.00 -6.69 -32.69
C THR A 118 -9.17 -6.73 -33.67
N ASN A 119 -9.68 -5.57 -34.10
CA ASN A 119 -10.85 -5.46 -34.99
C ASN A 119 -12.06 -6.26 -34.47
N VAL A 120 -12.25 -6.23 -33.16
CA VAL A 120 -13.18 -7.11 -32.47
C VAL A 120 -14.64 -6.70 -32.67
N VAL A 121 -15.47 -7.69 -32.99
CA VAL A 121 -16.93 -7.58 -33.02
C VAL A 121 -17.52 -8.50 -31.96
N ALA A 122 -18.25 -7.91 -31.00
CA ALA A 122 -18.93 -8.63 -29.94
C ALA A 122 -20.41 -8.83 -30.29
N MET A 123 -20.88 -10.07 -30.22
CA MET A 123 -22.25 -10.47 -30.54
C MET A 123 -22.88 -11.27 -29.39
N SER A 124 -24.21 -11.25 -29.35
CA SER A 124 -24.99 -12.03 -28.39
C SER A 124 -24.78 -13.54 -28.61
N THR A 125 -24.99 -14.33 -27.56
CA THR A 125 -24.72 -15.78 -27.52
C THR A 125 -25.63 -16.62 -28.43
N ASP A 126 -26.70 -16.04 -28.95
CA ASP A 126 -27.56 -16.66 -29.96
C ASP A 126 -26.90 -16.72 -31.35
N VAL A 127 -25.88 -15.89 -31.58
CA VAL A 127 -25.03 -15.99 -32.77
C VAL A 127 -23.93 -17.00 -32.47
N GLY A 128 -24.03 -18.18 -33.07
CA GLY A 128 -23.02 -19.23 -32.94
C GLY A 128 -21.84 -19.08 -33.91
N CYS A 129 -20.78 -19.86 -33.69
CA CYS A 129 -19.59 -19.89 -34.55
C CYS A 129 -19.68 -20.96 -35.66
N GLU A 130 -20.69 -21.83 -35.64
CA GLU A 130 -20.73 -23.05 -36.45
C GLU A 130 -20.70 -22.76 -37.95
N GLN A 131 -21.49 -21.78 -38.41
CA GLN A 131 -21.53 -21.43 -39.83
C GLN A 131 -20.17 -20.89 -40.30
N PHE A 132 -19.51 -20.07 -39.47
CA PHE A 132 -18.19 -19.54 -39.77
C PHE A 132 -17.13 -20.66 -39.91
N LEU A 133 -17.19 -21.66 -39.01
CA LEU A 133 -16.30 -22.83 -39.06
C LEU A 133 -16.49 -23.63 -40.35
N VAL A 134 -17.75 -23.85 -40.75
CA VAL A 134 -18.11 -24.57 -41.98
C VAL A 134 -17.63 -23.80 -43.22
N ASP A 135 -17.91 -22.50 -43.29
CA ASP A 135 -17.59 -21.68 -44.47
C ASP A 135 -16.07 -21.59 -44.72
N ASN A 136 -15.27 -21.65 -43.65
CA ASN A 136 -13.81 -21.57 -43.73
C ASN A 136 -13.10 -22.93 -43.69
N ASN A 137 -13.85 -24.03 -43.59
CA ASN A 137 -13.32 -25.39 -43.48
C ASN A 137 -12.26 -25.54 -42.37
N ILE A 138 -12.54 -24.99 -41.19
CA ILE A 138 -11.70 -25.05 -40.00
C ILE A 138 -12.47 -25.68 -38.83
N THR A 139 -11.76 -26.31 -37.91
CA THR A 139 -12.34 -26.83 -36.66
C THR A 139 -12.17 -25.83 -35.52
N MET A 140 -13.00 -25.99 -34.48
CA MET A 140 -12.87 -25.18 -33.26
C MET A 140 -11.47 -25.31 -32.62
N GLU A 141 -10.86 -26.50 -32.67
CA GLU A 141 -9.52 -26.76 -32.12
C GLU A 141 -8.43 -25.96 -32.84
N GLN A 142 -8.58 -25.76 -34.16
CA GLN A 142 -7.65 -24.96 -34.96
C GLN A 142 -7.75 -23.45 -34.68
N MET A 143 -8.83 -23.00 -34.04
CA MET A 143 -9.02 -21.61 -33.63
C MET A 143 -8.51 -21.34 -32.21
N LEU A 144 -8.16 -22.36 -31.42
CA LEU A 144 -7.76 -22.15 -30.03
C LEU A 144 -6.28 -21.72 -29.93
N PRO A 145 -5.97 -20.62 -29.23
CA PRO A 145 -4.59 -20.24 -28.95
C PRO A 145 -4.00 -21.12 -27.83
N PRO A 146 -2.70 -20.95 -27.49
CA PRO A 146 -2.16 -21.45 -26.23
C PRO A 146 -3.01 -21.00 -25.04
N MET A 147 -3.62 -21.96 -24.36
CA MET A 147 -4.55 -21.69 -23.26
C MET A 147 -3.79 -21.48 -21.94
N VAL A 148 -4.11 -20.42 -21.21
CA VAL A 148 -3.49 -20.10 -19.91
C VAL A 148 -4.43 -20.51 -18.78
N ASN A 149 -3.95 -21.40 -17.90
CA ASN A 149 -4.69 -21.94 -16.76
C ASN A 149 -4.30 -21.31 -15.41
N SER A 150 -3.44 -20.29 -15.44
CA SER A 150 -2.96 -19.57 -14.26
C SER A 150 -3.59 -18.19 -14.12
N THR A 151 -3.71 -17.75 -12.88
CA THR A 151 -4.12 -16.38 -12.48
C THR A 151 -2.90 -15.57 -12.05
N GLY A 152 -2.99 -14.24 -12.04
CA GLY A 152 -1.97 -13.34 -11.46
C GLY A 152 -1.87 -13.34 -9.92
N VAL A 153 -2.51 -14.32 -9.25
CA VAL A 153 -2.65 -14.38 -7.78
C VAL A 153 -1.31 -14.34 -7.07
N GLU A 154 -0.31 -15.06 -7.57
CA GLU A 154 1.00 -15.09 -6.93
C GLU A 154 1.64 -13.71 -6.94
N THR A 155 1.59 -13.00 -8.07
CA THR A 155 2.08 -11.63 -8.20
C THR A 155 1.34 -10.69 -7.26
N PHE A 156 0.01 -10.72 -7.26
CA PHE A 156 -0.82 -9.88 -6.38
C PHE A 156 -0.51 -10.13 -4.90
N LEU A 157 -0.46 -11.40 -4.48
CA LEU A 157 -0.17 -11.77 -3.10
C LEU A 157 1.26 -11.40 -2.70
N ASN A 158 2.23 -11.58 -3.59
CA ASN A 158 3.61 -11.18 -3.33
C ASN A 158 3.71 -9.67 -3.15
N ASP A 159 3.03 -8.90 -3.99
CA ASP A 159 2.98 -7.44 -3.88
C ASP A 159 2.34 -6.99 -2.57
N ALA A 160 1.23 -7.63 -2.17
CA ALA A 160 0.54 -7.35 -0.90
C ALA A 160 1.43 -7.71 0.30
N ARG A 161 2.14 -8.84 0.25
CA ARG A 161 3.09 -9.28 1.29
C ARG A 161 4.26 -8.31 1.43
N VAL A 162 4.86 -7.88 0.31
CA VAL A 162 5.98 -6.93 0.31
C VAL A 162 5.52 -5.59 0.89
N HIS A 163 4.41 -5.04 0.40
CA HIS A 163 3.83 -3.80 0.94
C HIS A 163 3.53 -3.92 2.44
N GLY A 164 2.79 -4.94 2.84
CA GLY A 164 2.39 -5.16 4.23
C GLY A 164 3.58 -5.35 5.18
N THR A 165 4.60 -6.10 4.74
CA THR A 165 5.83 -6.31 5.54
C THR A 165 6.57 -5.00 5.76
N LEU A 166 6.79 -4.20 4.71
CA LEU A 166 7.45 -2.89 4.82
C LEU A 166 6.67 -1.97 5.76
N MET A 167 5.34 -1.96 5.67
CA MET A 167 4.48 -1.17 6.55
C MET A 167 4.55 -1.62 8.00
N VAL A 168 4.53 -2.93 8.28
CA VAL A 168 4.64 -3.45 9.65
C VAL A 168 6.02 -3.20 10.26
N VAL A 169 7.10 -3.39 9.50
CA VAL A 169 8.47 -3.09 9.97
C VAL A 169 8.61 -1.61 10.32
N SER A 170 8.07 -0.72 9.48
CA SER A 170 8.12 0.71 9.75
C SER A 170 7.16 1.16 10.86
N TRP A 171 5.86 1.07 10.61
CA TRP A 171 4.80 1.62 11.47
C TRP A 171 4.44 0.73 12.65
N GLY A 172 4.62 -0.59 12.54
CA GLY A 172 4.40 -1.53 13.64
C GLY A 172 5.57 -1.57 14.63
N PHE A 173 6.78 -1.25 14.18
CA PHE A 173 7.99 -1.44 15.00
C PHE A 173 8.88 -0.19 15.10
N LEU A 174 9.49 0.26 14.00
CA LEU A 174 10.52 1.31 14.05
C LEU A 174 9.99 2.68 14.50
N LEU A 175 8.96 3.21 13.84
CA LEU A 175 8.43 4.55 14.12
C LEU A 175 7.88 4.67 15.56
N PRO A 176 7.09 3.70 16.09
CA PRO A 176 6.70 3.69 17.49
C PRO A 176 7.88 3.54 18.46
N THR A 177 8.88 2.70 18.13
CA THR A 177 10.10 2.54 18.95
C THR A 177 10.82 3.88 19.11
N GLY A 178 11.01 4.62 18.01
CA GLY A 178 11.60 5.96 18.04
C GLY A 178 10.80 6.95 18.88
N ALA A 179 9.46 6.89 18.84
CA ALA A 179 8.58 7.75 19.64
C ALA A 179 8.67 7.44 21.15
N ILE A 180 8.70 6.15 21.51
CA ILE A 180 8.87 5.67 22.89
C ILE A 180 10.22 6.10 23.46
N ILE A 181 11.31 5.95 22.70
CA ILE A 181 12.65 6.42 23.10
C ILE A 181 12.64 7.94 23.36
N ALA A 182 12.02 8.73 22.48
CA ALA A 182 11.92 10.18 22.70
C ALA A 182 11.07 10.58 23.91
N ARG A 183 10.12 9.73 24.30
CA ARG A 183 9.27 9.96 25.47
C ARG A 183 9.96 9.60 26.78
N PHE A 184 10.56 8.41 26.85
CA PHE A 184 11.03 7.82 28.11
C PHE A 184 12.55 7.73 28.25
N GLY A 185 13.33 7.87 27.17
CA GLY A 185 14.79 7.73 27.18
C GLY A 185 15.56 9.00 27.57
N LYS A 186 14.90 10.06 28.03
CA LYS A 186 15.50 11.39 28.21
C LYS A 186 16.58 11.47 29.28
N HIS A 187 16.60 10.53 30.21
CA HIS A 187 17.62 10.41 31.27
C HIS A 187 18.98 9.94 30.76
N ARG A 188 19.07 9.44 29.51
CA ARG A 188 20.35 8.99 28.93
C ARG A 188 21.28 10.18 28.63
N PRO A 189 22.58 10.05 28.90
CA PRO A 189 23.55 11.13 28.73
C PRO A 189 23.70 11.55 27.26
N ASN A 190 24.34 12.70 27.03
CA ASN A 190 24.76 13.17 25.70
C ASN A 190 23.62 13.30 24.68
N ALA A 191 22.40 13.56 25.17
CA ALA A 191 21.18 13.61 24.37
C ALA A 191 20.98 12.36 23.47
N LEU A 192 21.39 11.18 23.95
CA LEU A 192 21.34 9.94 23.18
C LEU A 192 19.93 9.64 22.64
N TRP A 193 18.88 9.89 23.44
CA TRP A 193 17.49 9.73 23.02
C TRP A 193 17.15 10.49 21.74
N TYR A 194 17.72 11.69 21.56
CA TYR A 194 17.45 12.55 20.41
C TYR A 194 18.14 12.01 19.16
N LYS A 195 19.39 11.55 19.30
CA LYS A 195 20.14 10.92 18.21
C LYS A 195 19.45 9.64 17.74
N LEU A 196 19.05 8.78 18.68
CA LEU A 196 18.34 7.53 18.39
C LEU A 196 16.97 7.79 17.79
N HIS A 197 16.17 8.70 18.36
CA HIS A 197 14.88 9.08 17.82
C HIS A 197 15.01 9.53 16.36
N ARG A 198 15.90 10.49 16.08
CA ARG A 198 16.08 11.01 14.72
C ARG A 198 16.50 9.91 13.75
N ALA A 199 17.49 9.09 14.10
CA ALA A 199 17.96 8.01 13.24
C ALA A 199 16.85 6.99 12.93
N ILE A 200 16.16 6.50 13.97
CA ILE A 200 15.09 5.50 13.82
C ILE A 200 13.90 6.06 13.03
N GLN A 201 13.51 7.32 13.26
CA GLN A 201 12.41 7.95 12.52
C GLN A 201 12.74 8.10 11.03
N VAL A 202 13.97 8.50 10.68
CA VAL A 202 14.40 8.62 9.28
C VAL A 202 14.40 7.26 8.60
N ILE A 203 14.99 6.23 9.22
CA ILE A 203 15.03 4.87 8.66
C ILE A 203 13.61 4.32 8.49
N GLY A 204 12.77 4.45 9.52
CA GLY A 204 11.37 4.03 9.47
C GLY A 204 10.60 4.73 8.35
N LEU A 205 10.76 6.05 8.20
CA LEU A 205 10.07 6.81 7.16
C LEU A 205 10.50 6.39 5.75
N ILE A 206 11.79 6.14 5.51
CA ILE A 206 12.27 5.64 4.22
C ILE A 206 11.62 4.30 3.86
N ILE A 207 11.59 3.35 4.81
CA ILE A 207 10.95 2.04 4.61
C ILE A 207 9.45 2.21 4.33
N ALA A 208 8.77 3.09 5.07
CA ALA A 208 7.35 3.38 4.82
C ALA A 208 7.12 4.00 3.44
N LEU A 209 7.98 4.91 2.97
CA LEU A 209 7.87 5.50 1.64
C LEU A 209 8.04 4.45 0.53
N ILE A 210 8.97 3.50 0.69
CA ILE A 210 9.14 2.39 -0.26
C ILE A 210 7.87 1.52 -0.30
N GLY A 211 7.36 1.12 0.87
CA GLY A 211 6.13 0.34 0.94
C GLY A 211 4.92 1.11 0.38
N PHE A 212 4.86 2.43 0.57
CA PHE A 212 3.77 3.26 0.06
C PHE A 212 3.86 3.39 -1.47
N GLY A 213 5.06 3.60 -2.01
CA GLY A 213 5.29 3.59 -3.46
C GLY A 213 4.92 2.25 -4.10
N LYS A 214 5.25 1.12 -3.45
CA LYS A 214 4.80 -0.20 -3.90
C LYS A 214 3.28 -0.30 -3.95
N ALA A 215 2.57 0.23 -2.95
CA ALA A 215 1.12 0.24 -2.96
C ALA A 215 0.54 1.06 -4.12
N LEU A 216 1.05 2.28 -4.33
CA LEU A 216 0.57 3.15 -5.42
C LEU A 216 0.78 2.53 -6.81
N ARG A 217 1.86 1.76 -7.01
CA ARG A 217 2.14 1.10 -8.29
C ARG A 217 1.32 -0.17 -8.50
N SER A 218 1.03 -0.91 -7.44
CA SER A 218 0.46 -2.27 -7.54
C SER A 218 -1.04 -2.28 -7.25
N PHE A 219 -1.54 -1.26 -6.57
CA PHE A 219 -2.94 -1.18 -6.13
C PHE A 219 -3.60 0.12 -6.57
N ASP A 220 -4.45 0.03 -7.57
CA ASP A 220 -5.44 1.06 -7.90
C ASP A 220 -6.62 1.02 -6.93
N ALA A 221 -6.36 1.38 -5.67
CA ALA A 221 -7.38 1.38 -4.62
C ALA A 221 -8.35 2.57 -4.71
N PHE A 222 -7.94 3.67 -5.34
CA PHE A 222 -8.74 4.91 -5.40
C PHE A 222 -9.87 4.85 -6.42
N SER A 223 -9.81 3.96 -7.40
CA SER A 223 -10.93 3.65 -8.29
C SER A 223 -12.04 2.84 -7.62
N GLN A 224 -11.80 2.29 -6.42
CA GLN A 224 -12.73 1.39 -5.73
C GLN A 224 -13.62 2.08 -4.67
N LYS A 225 -14.15 3.27 -4.98
CA LYS A 225 -15.01 4.01 -4.03
C LYS A 225 -16.14 3.11 -3.51
N GLY A 226 -16.28 3.02 -2.19
CA GLY A 226 -17.29 2.19 -1.53
C GLY A 226 -16.83 0.78 -1.14
N TYR A 227 -15.63 0.35 -1.55
CA TYR A 227 -15.04 -0.93 -1.15
C TYR A 227 -13.98 -0.79 -0.05
N ASP A 228 -13.68 -1.89 0.64
CA ASP A 228 -12.76 -1.88 1.78
C ASP A 228 -11.34 -1.42 1.42
N ALA A 229 -10.84 -1.74 0.22
CA ALA A 229 -9.50 -1.30 -0.20
C ALA A 229 -9.40 0.22 -0.35
N TYR A 230 -10.47 0.90 -0.77
CA TYR A 230 -10.53 2.36 -0.82
C TYR A 230 -10.41 2.96 0.57
N THR A 231 -11.17 2.43 1.53
CA THR A 231 -11.10 2.86 2.94
C THR A 231 -9.69 2.69 3.49
N HIS A 232 -9.05 1.55 3.24
CA HIS A 232 -7.67 1.31 3.64
C HIS A 232 -6.70 2.33 3.01
N ALA A 233 -6.85 2.61 1.72
CA ALA A 233 -6.01 3.57 1.01
C ALA A 233 -6.17 5.01 1.54
N CYS A 234 -7.39 5.43 1.87
CA CYS A 234 -7.65 6.74 2.49
C CYS A 234 -6.97 6.86 3.86
N LEU A 235 -7.09 5.83 4.71
CA LEU A 235 -6.41 5.77 5.99
C LEU A 235 -4.89 5.79 5.80
N GLY A 236 -4.36 5.02 4.85
CA GLY A 236 -2.95 4.96 4.50
C GLY A 236 -2.36 6.30 4.04
N ILE A 237 -3.02 6.99 3.11
CA ILE A 237 -2.58 8.33 2.67
C ILE A 237 -2.56 9.32 3.82
N THR A 238 -3.60 9.30 4.67
CA THR A 238 -3.67 10.20 5.83
C THR A 238 -2.51 9.93 6.79
N THR A 239 -2.24 8.66 7.09
CA THR A 239 -1.09 8.25 7.90
C THR A 239 0.24 8.71 7.30
N MET A 240 0.44 8.52 5.99
CA MET A 240 1.67 8.92 5.31
C MET A 240 1.86 10.43 5.24
N ALA A 241 0.78 11.20 5.04
CA ALA A 241 0.82 12.66 5.08
C ALA A 241 1.28 13.17 6.46
N ILE A 242 0.76 12.59 7.55
CA ILE A 242 1.23 12.88 8.91
C ILE A 242 2.71 12.53 9.07
N ALA A 243 3.15 11.38 8.54
CA ALA A 243 4.53 10.92 8.61
C ALA A 243 5.52 11.89 7.94
N ILE A 244 5.16 12.42 6.77
CA ILE A 244 5.98 13.37 6.01
C ILE A 244 5.94 14.76 6.66
N PHE A 245 4.77 15.17 7.17
CA PHE A 245 4.61 16.45 7.86
C PHE A 245 5.48 16.55 9.12
N ASN A 246 5.59 15.48 9.91
CA ASN A 246 6.32 15.50 11.18
C ASN A 246 7.81 15.92 11.08
N PRO A 247 8.64 15.36 10.19
CA PRO A 247 10.03 15.78 10.02
C PRO A 247 10.15 17.17 9.38
N LEU A 248 9.27 17.54 8.44
CA LEU A 248 9.24 18.91 7.87
C LEU A 248 8.97 19.95 8.96
N ASN A 249 7.95 19.70 9.79
CA ASN A 249 7.68 20.51 10.97
C ASN A 249 8.86 20.51 11.96
N ALA A 250 9.60 19.40 12.07
CA ALA A 250 10.78 19.32 12.94
C ALA A 250 11.99 20.14 12.45
N VAL A 251 12.09 20.44 11.15
CA VAL A 251 13.11 21.37 10.62
C VAL A 251 12.81 22.80 11.08
N LEU A 252 11.52 23.17 11.15
CA LEU A 252 11.06 24.48 11.62
C LEU A 252 11.07 24.62 13.16
N ARG A 253 11.76 23.72 13.85
CA ARG A 253 11.80 23.64 15.31
C ARG A 253 12.38 24.92 15.91
N PRO A 254 11.63 25.68 16.74
CA PRO A 254 12.16 26.85 17.44
C PRO A 254 13.27 26.47 18.43
N HIS A 255 14.21 27.40 18.66
CA HIS A 255 15.34 27.22 19.57
C HIS A 255 14.90 26.78 20.98
N LYS A 256 15.75 25.99 21.63
CA LYS A 256 15.56 25.61 23.04
C LYS A 256 15.77 26.87 23.90
N PRO A 257 14.91 27.14 24.91
CA PRO A 257 15.19 28.22 25.85
C PRO A 257 16.54 27.99 26.53
N LYS A 258 17.29 29.06 26.79
CA LYS A 258 18.51 28.97 27.62
C LYS A 258 18.10 28.69 29.08
N ASN A 259 19.05 28.22 29.89
CA ASN A 259 18.78 27.91 31.30
C ASN A 259 18.18 29.13 32.02
N GLY A 260 17.01 28.96 32.63
CA GLY A 260 16.27 30.03 33.32
C GLY A 260 15.27 30.82 32.46
N GLU A 261 15.30 30.70 31.13
CA GLU A 261 14.36 31.41 30.24
C GLU A 261 13.02 30.68 30.12
N LYS A 262 11.93 31.46 30.11
CA LYS A 262 10.60 30.91 29.79
C LYS A 262 10.56 30.49 28.33
N LYS A 263 9.93 29.35 28.08
CA LYS A 263 9.72 28.82 26.74
C LYS A 263 8.86 29.79 25.91
N SER A 264 9.29 30.11 24.69
CA SER A 264 8.48 30.93 23.78
C SER A 264 7.16 30.23 23.44
N THR A 265 6.12 31.02 23.16
CA THR A 265 4.81 30.52 22.69
C THR A 265 4.95 29.68 21.43
N ALA A 266 5.79 30.09 20.48
CA ALA A 266 6.09 29.32 19.28
C ALA A 266 6.69 27.95 19.60
N ARG A 267 7.66 27.89 20.52
CA ARG A 267 8.29 26.64 20.97
C ARG A 267 7.30 25.71 21.67
N PHE A 268 6.39 26.27 22.45
CA PHE A 268 5.33 25.52 23.11
C PHE A 268 4.33 24.93 22.11
N ALA A 269 3.82 25.75 21.19
CA ALA A 269 2.89 25.32 20.14
C ALA A 269 3.51 24.24 19.24
N TRP A 270 4.75 24.44 18.78
CA TRP A 270 5.49 23.45 18.00
C TRP A 270 5.59 22.10 18.72
N GLU A 271 5.88 22.12 20.03
CA GLU A 271 5.98 20.88 20.81
C GLU A 271 4.65 20.15 20.97
N ILE A 272 3.54 20.87 21.06
CA ILE A 272 2.22 20.26 21.06
C ILE A 272 2.00 19.61 19.70
N ILE A 273 2.05 20.42 18.62
CA ILE A 273 1.78 19.97 17.26
C ILE A 273 2.61 18.74 16.92
N HIS A 274 3.95 18.81 17.05
CA HIS A 274 4.86 17.73 16.72
C HIS A 274 4.59 16.44 17.52
N LYS A 275 4.34 16.55 18.83
CA LYS A 275 4.05 15.37 19.66
C LYS A 275 2.68 14.79 19.32
N THR A 276 1.65 15.63 19.23
CA THR A 276 0.28 15.18 18.97
C THR A 276 0.15 14.57 17.58
N SER A 277 0.79 15.15 16.56
CA SER A 277 0.81 14.58 15.21
C SER A 277 1.55 13.25 15.19
N GLY A 278 2.69 13.13 15.89
CA GLY A 278 3.44 11.87 15.98
C GLY A 278 2.64 10.73 16.61
N TRP A 279 2.01 10.97 17.77
CA TRP A 279 1.19 9.95 18.44
C TRP A 279 -0.10 9.63 17.67
N SER A 280 -0.75 10.64 17.09
CA SER A 280 -1.94 10.41 16.25
C SER A 280 -1.58 9.59 15.01
N GLY A 281 -0.42 9.84 14.39
CA GLY A 281 0.10 9.02 13.30
C GLY A 281 0.32 7.57 13.69
N CYS A 282 0.92 7.31 14.87
CA CYS A 282 1.10 5.95 15.38
C CYS A 282 -0.23 5.22 15.62
N PHE A 283 -1.22 5.92 16.20
CA PHE A 283 -2.55 5.35 16.42
C PHE A 283 -3.27 5.07 15.10
N LEU A 284 -3.27 6.01 14.16
CA LEU A 284 -3.89 5.82 12.86
C LEU A 284 -3.22 4.67 12.10
N ALA A 285 -1.89 4.57 12.15
CA ALA A 285 -1.16 3.47 11.53
C ALA A 285 -1.55 2.09 12.10
N LEU A 286 -1.79 1.98 13.41
CA LEU A 286 -2.30 0.75 14.03
C LEU A 286 -3.65 0.35 13.42
N VAL A 287 -4.58 1.31 13.27
CA VAL A 287 -5.88 1.07 12.63
C VAL A 287 -5.70 0.69 11.16
N THR A 288 -4.88 1.44 10.42
CA THR A 288 -4.60 1.20 8.99
C THR A 288 -4.00 -0.17 8.74
N ILE A 289 -3.02 -0.62 9.53
CA ILE A 289 -2.41 -1.95 9.42
C ILE A 289 -3.44 -3.01 9.77
N SER A 290 -4.14 -2.87 10.89
CA SER A 290 -5.14 -3.85 11.34
C SER A 290 -6.21 -4.06 10.27
N TYR A 291 -6.69 -2.97 9.68
CA TYR A 291 -7.64 -3.01 8.58
C TYR A 291 -7.04 -3.55 7.28
N GLY A 292 -5.82 -3.15 6.90
CA GLY A 292 -5.15 -3.67 5.71
C GLY A 292 -4.96 -5.18 5.73
N THR A 293 -4.71 -5.75 6.92
CA THR A 293 -4.64 -7.21 7.06
C THR A 293 -5.97 -7.92 6.81
N THR A 294 -7.14 -7.25 6.82
CA THR A 294 -8.43 -7.87 6.45
C THR A 294 -8.62 -8.03 4.95
N LEU A 295 -7.83 -7.30 4.15
CA LEU A 295 -7.92 -7.31 2.69
C LEU A 295 -7.15 -8.45 2.03
N ILE A 296 -6.19 -9.05 2.74
CA ILE A 296 -5.41 -10.18 2.24
C ILE A 296 -6.29 -11.44 2.31
N PRO A 297 -6.40 -12.24 1.23
CA PRO A 297 -7.13 -13.50 1.23
C PRO A 297 -6.70 -14.42 2.39
N ASN A 298 -7.66 -14.91 3.17
CA ASN A 298 -7.40 -15.79 4.30
C ASN A 298 -7.34 -17.24 3.84
N ASN A 299 -6.20 -17.64 3.29
CA ASN A 299 -5.91 -19.06 3.04
C ASN A 299 -5.56 -19.72 4.38
N GLU A 300 -6.33 -20.73 4.79
CA GLU A 300 -6.01 -21.65 5.90
C GLU A 300 -5.67 -20.99 7.26
N GLY A 301 -6.09 -19.74 7.49
CA GLY A 301 -5.84 -19.02 8.74
C GLY A 301 -4.54 -18.21 8.78
N ASP A 302 -3.80 -18.12 7.67
CA ASP A 302 -2.56 -17.35 7.56
C ASP A 302 -2.74 -15.88 7.94
N GLN A 303 -3.88 -15.30 7.59
CA GLN A 303 -4.23 -13.92 7.96
C GLN A 303 -4.27 -13.75 9.49
N ARG A 304 -4.88 -14.72 10.20
CA ARG A 304 -4.95 -14.73 11.66
C ARG A 304 -3.57 -14.94 12.28
N ASN A 305 -2.78 -15.87 11.75
CA ASN A 305 -1.44 -16.15 12.24
C ASN A 305 -0.51 -14.94 12.06
N PHE A 306 -0.59 -14.25 10.93
CA PHE A 306 0.14 -13.02 10.66
C PHE A 306 -0.22 -11.91 11.66
N ARG A 307 -1.53 -11.68 11.88
CA ARG A 307 -2.02 -10.70 12.86
C ARG A 307 -1.55 -11.02 14.28
N LEU A 308 -1.62 -12.28 14.69
CA LEU A 308 -1.20 -12.72 16.02
C LEU A 308 0.31 -12.58 16.17
N GLY A 309 1.11 -13.08 15.21
CA GLY A 309 2.56 -13.06 15.28
C GLY A 309 3.13 -11.64 15.31
N TYR A 310 2.76 -10.81 14.33
CA TYR A 310 3.26 -9.43 14.28
C TYR A 310 2.58 -8.52 15.31
N GLY A 311 1.27 -8.66 15.53
CA GLY A 311 0.54 -7.83 16.49
C GLY A 311 0.98 -8.05 17.93
N LEU A 312 1.09 -9.31 18.38
CA LEU A 312 1.59 -9.63 19.72
C LEU A 312 3.08 -9.34 19.83
N GLY A 313 3.89 -9.66 18.80
CA GLY A 313 5.33 -9.43 18.82
C GLY A 313 5.69 -7.94 18.92
N CYS A 314 5.18 -7.12 17.99
CA CYS A 314 5.40 -5.68 18.00
C CYS A 314 4.80 -5.02 19.25
N GLY A 315 3.56 -5.37 19.61
CA GLY A 315 2.90 -4.84 20.80
C GLY A 315 3.67 -5.14 22.08
N LEU A 316 4.06 -6.40 22.30
CA LEU A 316 4.84 -6.83 23.46
C LEU A 316 6.20 -6.12 23.50
N TRP A 317 6.90 -6.03 22.38
CA TRP A 317 8.16 -5.30 22.29
C TRP A 317 8.03 -3.84 22.73
N LEU A 318 7.04 -3.12 22.20
CA LEU A 318 6.84 -1.70 22.51
C LEU A 318 6.49 -1.50 23.99
N VAL A 319 5.69 -2.39 24.58
CA VAL A 319 5.36 -2.36 26.01
C VAL A 319 6.59 -2.63 26.87
N LEU A 320 7.35 -3.69 26.57
CA LEU A 320 8.56 -4.03 27.31
C LEU A 320 9.62 -2.93 27.22
N LEU A 321 9.79 -2.33 26.03
CA LEU A 321 10.69 -1.20 25.83
C LEU A 321 10.26 0.02 26.67
N ALA A 322 8.97 0.37 26.65
CA ALA A 322 8.45 1.49 27.43
C ALA A 322 8.64 1.26 28.94
N VAL A 323 8.25 0.08 29.45
CA VAL A 323 8.42 -0.29 30.86
C VAL A 323 9.90 -0.29 31.25
N GLY A 324 10.76 -0.88 30.42
CA GLY A 324 12.21 -0.91 30.64
C GLY A 324 12.81 0.49 30.75
N LEU A 325 12.48 1.40 29.83
CA LEU A 325 12.94 2.78 29.88
C LEU A 325 12.38 3.57 31.08
N ILE A 326 11.13 3.32 31.47
CA ILE A 326 10.52 3.93 32.67
C ILE A 326 11.25 3.47 33.93
N VAL A 327 11.51 2.17 34.08
CA VAL A 327 12.21 1.60 35.23
C VAL A 327 13.65 2.09 35.28
N ASP A 328 14.35 2.09 34.14
CA ASP A 328 15.72 2.61 34.01
C ASP A 328 15.78 4.10 34.37
N GLY A 329 14.84 4.92 33.91
CA GLY A 329 14.78 6.34 34.24
C GLY A 329 14.50 6.63 35.71
N LYS A 330 13.80 5.73 36.42
CA LYS A 330 13.63 5.82 37.88
C LYS A 330 14.91 5.47 38.65
N LYS A 331 15.71 4.52 38.14
CA LYS A 331 16.98 4.10 38.75
C LYS A 331 18.12 5.09 38.48
N ASN A 332 18.10 5.68 37.29
CA ASN A 332 19.13 6.58 36.78
C ASN A 332 18.50 7.94 36.44
N PRO A 333 18.07 8.73 37.44
CA PRO A 333 17.51 10.05 37.17
C PRO A 333 18.54 10.93 36.45
N ALA A 334 18.07 11.79 35.53
CA ALA A 334 18.93 12.70 34.80
C ALA A 334 19.72 13.56 35.80
N GLN A 335 21.06 13.50 35.75
CA GLN A 335 21.88 14.42 36.52
C GLN A 335 21.67 15.83 35.97
N GLU A 336 21.29 16.76 36.84
CA GLU A 336 21.30 18.18 36.52
C GLU A 336 22.75 18.56 36.21
N GLU A 337 23.00 19.19 35.05
CA GLU A 337 24.32 19.77 34.74
C GLU A 337 24.59 20.84 35.79
N THR A 338 25.19 20.47 36.92
CA THR A 338 25.66 21.42 37.92
C THR A 338 26.82 22.18 37.30
N LEU A 339 26.57 23.43 36.93
CA LEU A 339 27.62 24.40 36.63
C LEU A 339 28.65 24.41 37.77
N PRO A 340 29.95 24.49 37.49
CA PRO A 340 30.94 24.69 38.55
C PRO A 340 30.58 25.98 39.29
N THR A 341 30.42 25.91 40.61
CA THR A 341 30.30 27.09 41.45
C THR A 341 31.56 27.95 41.31
N GLU A 342 31.36 29.26 41.18
CA GLU A 342 32.35 30.32 40.98
C GLU A 342 33.54 30.28 41.97
N SER A 343 33.39 29.57 43.10
CA SER A 343 34.42 29.38 44.12
C SER A 343 35.57 28.44 43.72
N GLN A 344 35.48 27.67 42.62
CA GLN A 344 36.58 26.81 42.16
C GLN A 344 37.54 27.49 41.18
N ILE A 345 37.25 28.72 40.73
CA ILE A 345 38.11 29.44 39.77
C ILE A 345 39.23 30.24 40.49
N ILE A 346 39.08 30.56 41.77
CA ILE A 346 39.99 31.51 42.46
C ILE A 346 41.19 30.84 43.16
N VAL A 347 41.24 29.50 43.30
CA VAL A 347 42.30 28.84 44.10
C VAL A 347 43.48 28.33 43.25
N GLY A 348 43.47 28.51 41.93
CA GLY A 348 44.50 27.99 41.03
C GLY A 348 45.44 29.04 40.43
N GLY A 349 46.41 29.53 41.21
CA GLY A 349 47.71 29.97 40.65
C GLY A 349 48.02 31.47 40.65
N VAL A 350 48.55 31.96 41.77
CA VAL A 350 49.56 33.02 41.77
C VAL A 350 50.91 32.35 41.50
N GLY A 351 51.64 32.78 40.46
CA GLY A 351 52.96 32.22 40.13
C GLY A 351 53.53 32.67 38.78
N ASP A 352 53.97 33.93 38.75
CA ASP A 352 55.09 34.51 37.97
C ASP A 352 55.84 33.61 36.94
N LYS A 353 55.86 34.03 35.66
CA LYS A 353 57.10 34.38 34.91
C LYS A 353 56.87 34.68 33.41
N SER A 354 57.27 35.90 33.05
CA SER A 354 58.07 36.32 31.87
C SER A 354 57.57 36.14 30.43
N TYR A 355 57.62 37.26 29.68
CA TYR A 355 58.11 37.45 28.30
C TYR A 355 57.44 36.61 27.17
N ARG A 356 57.00 37.11 26.02
CA ARG A 356 57.49 38.21 25.17
C ARG A 356 56.42 38.51 24.11
N ASP A 357 56.33 39.76 23.69
CA ASP A 357 55.54 40.25 22.56
C ASP A 357 55.81 39.49 21.24
N ASN A 358 54.78 39.40 20.40
CA ASN A 358 54.84 39.88 19.02
C ASN A 358 53.45 39.87 18.36
N GLU A 359 53.07 41.04 17.85
CA GLU A 359 52.14 41.29 16.76
C GLU A 359 52.29 40.28 15.62
N ILE A 360 51.19 39.96 14.94
CA ILE A 360 51.00 40.21 13.50
C ILE A 360 49.51 40.06 13.18
N ASP A 361 48.98 41.17 12.67
CA ASP A 361 47.73 41.36 11.94
C ASP A 361 47.73 40.50 10.67
N ASP A 362 46.59 39.90 10.33
CA ASP A 362 46.13 39.82 8.93
C ASP A 362 44.74 39.18 8.87
N SER A 363 43.77 40.05 8.63
CA SER A 363 42.55 39.76 7.87
C SER A 363 42.87 39.02 6.57
N ILE A 364 42.03 38.06 6.16
CA ILE A 364 41.66 37.81 4.76
C ILE A 364 40.37 36.96 4.75
N ASP A 365 39.32 37.59 4.22
CA ASP A 365 38.15 36.94 3.62
C ASP A 365 38.57 35.94 2.54
N HIS A 366 37.89 34.78 2.45
CA HIS A 366 37.21 34.37 1.22
C HIS A 366 36.50 33.00 1.35
N ASN A 367 35.24 33.04 0.92
CA ASN A 367 34.34 31.99 0.41
C ASN A 367 33.60 31.08 1.39
#